data_AF-A0A120KLM2-F1
#
_entry.id   AF-A0A120KLM2-F1
#
_cell.length_a   1.000
_cell.length_b   1.000
_cell.length_c   1.000
_cell.angle_alpha   90.00
_cell.angle_beta   90.00
_cell.angle_gamma   90.00
#
_symmetry.space_group_name_H-M   'P 1'
#
loop_
_entity.id
_entity.type
_entity.pdbx_description
1 polymer ?
#
loop_
_entity_poly.entity_id
_entity_poly.type
_entity_poly.pdbx_seq_one_letter_code
_entity_poly.pdbx_strand_id
1 'polypeptide(L)'
;MKRSREILTGSLCVTLLAAAFCVWSAFGNDVNFCVTAGCSLYQDFTVGGVSLWWLGTGTFALLALLALLGAAAAGRLLAGLALLGDICLLLLMALTAPCVSCLVVAVFFALSYLGFRQAEPAQARGRDSHGRRSVLLWIWVLLFTVNVGAVARSQTEVWPIMGAGDEATVRMFFSPSCPSCREGINILSGHVDVAFYPLAENDNDVYKVAQMRRLLDAGMNLAEALAQSQNVAVPRGLASLSPDLLWLRFKMLRNKAHVFSAGAQTVPFFEYHGLPGMLVKQQERRQRQSPGSVSDQTEGRPGVPAAQSPVLPPSDQADPTGQAGQDAGLPLDPQVAGQCGGPTPCP
;
A
#
# COMPACT_ATOMS: atom_id res chain seq x y z
N MET A 1 -14.95 -1.58 -58.09
CA MET A 1 -14.67 -0.30 -57.39
C MET A 1 -13.67 -0.58 -56.28
N LYS A 2 -12.43 -0.08 -56.39
CA LYS A 2 -11.42 -0.20 -55.33
C LYS A 2 -11.84 0.76 -54.20
N ARG A 3 -12.38 0.22 -53.10
CA ARG A 3 -12.61 1.00 -51.88
C ARG A 3 -11.23 1.43 -51.39
N SER A 4 -10.87 2.70 -51.54
CA SER A 4 -9.65 3.24 -50.96
C SER A 4 -9.66 2.89 -49.47
N ARG A 5 -8.72 2.06 -49.04
CA ARG A 5 -8.57 1.66 -47.64
C ARG A 5 -8.06 2.88 -46.90
N GLU A 6 -8.95 3.62 -46.27
CA GLU A 6 -8.57 4.67 -45.34
C GLU A 6 -8.05 3.99 -44.07
N ILE A 7 -6.75 4.14 -43.83
CA ILE A 7 -6.09 3.63 -42.63
C ILE A 7 -6.63 4.44 -41.45
N LEU A 8 -7.03 3.75 -40.37
CA LEU A 8 -7.47 4.41 -39.13
C LEU A 8 -6.24 4.83 -38.31
N THR A 9 -5.50 5.84 -38.79
CA THR A 9 -4.20 6.24 -38.22
C THR A 9 -4.25 6.49 -36.71
N GLY A 10 -5.28 7.18 -36.21
CA GLY A 10 -5.43 7.43 -34.77
C GLY A 10 -5.58 6.16 -33.94
N SER A 11 -6.42 5.22 -34.39
CA SER A 11 -6.63 3.94 -33.70
C SER A 11 -5.41 3.03 -33.82
N LEU A 12 -4.70 3.07 -34.96
CA LEU A 12 -3.47 2.35 -35.18
C LEU A 12 -2.37 2.79 -34.19
N CYS A 13 -2.15 4.10 -34.04
CA CYS A 13 -1.14 4.59 -33.09
C CYS A 13 -1.44 4.16 -31.65
N VAL A 14 -2.71 4.27 -31.21
CA VAL A 14 -3.11 3.86 -29.86
C VAL A 14 -2.90 2.36 -29.63
N THR A 15 -3.31 1.53 -30.58
CA THR A 15 -3.20 0.07 -30.46
C THR A 15 -1.75 -0.42 -30.53
N LEU A 16 -0.89 0.21 -31.33
CA LEU A 16 0.55 -0.09 -31.35
C LEU A 16 1.24 0.32 -30.05
N LEU A 17 0.94 1.49 -29.50
CA LEU A 17 1.47 1.91 -28.19
C LEU A 17 1.02 0.98 -27.07
N ALA A 18 -0.25 0.58 -27.08
CA ALA A 18 -0.80 -0.36 -26.12
C ALA A 18 -0.15 -1.74 -26.22
N ALA A 19 0.05 -2.25 -27.43
CA ALA A 19 0.77 -3.51 -27.66
C ALA A 19 2.22 -3.43 -27.16
N ALA A 20 2.93 -2.34 -27.45
CA ALA A 20 4.29 -2.11 -26.96
C ALA A 20 4.34 -2.06 -25.43
N PHE A 21 3.36 -1.40 -24.79
CA PHE A 21 3.25 -1.36 -23.33
C PHE A 21 2.99 -2.76 -22.74
N CYS A 22 2.08 -3.55 -23.32
CA CYS A 22 1.82 -4.92 -22.86
C CYS A 22 3.05 -5.83 -23.03
N VAL A 23 3.78 -5.72 -24.14
CA VAL A 23 5.03 -6.46 -24.37
C VAL A 23 6.08 -6.05 -23.35
N TRP A 24 6.25 -4.75 -23.11
CA TRP A 24 7.18 -4.23 -22.10
C TRP A 24 6.87 -4.80 -20.72
N SER A 25 5.60 -4.77 -20.31
CA SER A 25 5.17 -5.31 -19.01
C SER A 25 5.29 -6.83 -18.93
N ALA A 26 5.13 -7.57 -20.03
CA ALA A 26 5.35 -9.02 -20.07
C ALA A 26 6.80 -9.42 -19.77
N PHE A 27 7.77 -8.57 -20.08
CA PHE A 27 9.19 -8.81 -19.78
C PHE A 27 9.57 -8.55 -18.32
N GLY A 28 8.62 -8.16 -17.46
CA GLY A 28 8.85 -8.05 -16.01
C GLY A 28 9.89 -7.00 -15.62
N ASN A 29 10.06 -5.94 -16.42
CA ASN A 29 11.05 -4.92 -16.12
C ASN A 29 10.63 -4.14 -14.85
N ASP A 30 11.45 -4.21 -13.79
CA ASP A 30 11.26 -3.61 -12.45
C ASP A 30 11.32 -2.07 -12.43
N VAL A 31 10.89 -1.40 -13.50
CA VAL A 31 10.75 0.06 -13.51
C VAL A 31 9.52 0.43 -12.68
N ASN A 32 9.72 0.58 -11.36
CA ASN A 32 9.10 1.48 -10.37
C ASN A 32 7.62 1.95 -10.52
N PHE A 33 6.80 1.37 -11.37
CA PHE A 33 5.37 1.71 -11.53
C PHE A 33 4.47 0.81 -10.67
N CYS A 34 5.03 -0.29 -10.14
CA CYS A 34 4.34 -1.15 -9.17
C CYS A 34 4.49 -0.62 -7.74
N VAL A 35 3.92 0.56 -7.52
CA VAL A 35 3.85 1.17 -6.19
C VAL A 35 2.62 0.63 -5.41
N THR A 36 1.81 -0.26 -5.99
CA THR A 36 0.66 -0.90 -5.31
C THR A 36 0.87 -2.41 -5.14
N ALA A 37 0.39 -2.96 -4.02
CA ALA A 37 0.40 -4.41 -3.78
C ALA A 37 -0.40 -5.22 -4.82
N GLY A 38 -1.37 -4.61 -5.50
CA GLY A 38 -2.10 -5.27 -6.59
C GLY A 38 -1.21 -5.54 -7.81
N CYS A 39 -0.13 -4.79 -7.97
CA CYS A 39 0.71 -4.86 -9.16
C CYS A 39 1.50 -6.18 -9.25
N SER A 40 1.99 -6.70 -8.12
CA SER A 40 2.57 -8.05 -8.03
C SER A 40 1.52 -9.14 -8.24
N LEU A 41 0.30 -8.95 -7.71
CA LEU A 41 -0.79 -9.93 -7.84
C LEU A 41 -1.19 -10.18 -9.31
N TYR A 42 -1.25 -9.14 -10.14
CA TYR A 42 -1.64 -9.27 -11.55
C TYR A 42 -0.49 -9.58 -12.50
N GLN A 43 0.76 -9.47 -12.05
CA GLN A 43 1.92 -9.83 -12.86
C GLN A 43 1.94 -11.33 -13.16
N ASP A 44 1.63 -12.16 -12.17
CA ASP A 44 1.61 -13.62 -12.28
C ASP A 44 0.23 -14.19 -12.67
N PHE A 45 -0.75 -13.32 -12.91
CA PHE A 45 -2.10 -13.76 -13.23
C PHE A 45 -2.16 -14.35 -14.65
N THR A 46 -2.53 -15.63 -14.72
CA THR A 46 -2.66 -16.38 -15.97
C THR A 46 -4.09 -16.88 -16.15
N VAL A 47 -4.60 -16.82 -17.38
CA VAL A 47 -5.90 -17.37 -17.75
C VAL A 47 -5.64 -18.50 -18.74
N GLY A 48 -5.89 -19.74 -18.34
CA GLY A 48 -5.61 -20.92 -19.17
C GLY A 48 -4.12 -21.11 -19.50
N GLY A 49 -3.22 -20.69 -18.61
CA GLY A 49 -1.77 -20.78 -18.79
C GLY A 49 -1.14 -19.65 -19.61
N VAL A 50 -1.93 -18.69 -20.12
CA VAL A 50 -1.44 -17.50 -20.82
C VAL A 50 -1.49 -16.30 -19.89
N SER A 51 -0.39 -15.55 -19.78
CA SER A 51 -0.36 -14.31 -18.99
C SER A 51 -1.34 -13.27 -19.53
N LEU A 52 -1.90 -12.46 -18.63
CA LEU A 52 -2.78 -11.36 -19.01
C LEU A 52 -2.09 -10.38 -19.99
N TRP A 53 -0.78 -10.20 -19.87
CA TRP A 53 0.03 -9.35 -20.74
C TRP A 53 0.14 -9.87 -22.17
N TRP A 54 0.29 -11.19 -22.34
CA TRP A 54 0.29 -11.83 -23.66
C TRP A 54 -1.10 -11.78 -24.30
N LEU A 55 -2.16 -11.93 -23.50
CA LEU A 55 -3.55 -11.73 -23.97
C LEU A 55 -3.80 -10.29 -24.43
N GLY A 56 -3.34 -9.30 -23.66
CA GLY A 56 -3.40 -7.89 -24.03
C GLY A 56 -2.65 -7.60 -25.33
N THR A 57 -1.41 -8.10 -25.44
CA THR A 57 -0.58 -7.98 -26.64
C THR A 57 -1.28 -8.53 -27.88
N GLY A 58 -1.80 -9.77 -27.80
CA GLY A 58 -2.53 -10.39 -28.91
C GLY A 58 -3.78 -9.59 -29.32
N THR A 59 -4.52 -9.08 -28.34
CA THR A 59 -5.73 -8.28 -28.58
C THR A 59 -5.40 -6.95 -29.26
N PHE A 60 -4.40 -6.22 -28.78
CA PHE A 60 -3.98 -4.96 -29.38
C PHE A 60 -3.33 -5.14 -30.76
N ALA A 61 -2.56 -6.20 -30.97
CA ALA A 61 -2.02 -6.54 -32.29
C ALA A 61 -3.13 -6.82 -33.31
N LEU A 62 -4.17 -7.56 -32.91
CA LEU A 62 -5.32 -7.83 -33.77
C LEU A 62 -6.11 -6.53 -34.07
N LEU A 63 -6.29 -5.66 -33.08
CA LEU A 63 -6.90 -4.34 -33.29
C LEU A 63 -6.06 -3.47 -34.23
N ALA A 64 -4.74 -3.45 -34.09
CA ALA A 64 -3.84 -2.73 -34.99
C ALA A 64 -3.96 -3.24 -36.44
N LEU A 65 -4.05 -4.56 -36.62
CA LEU A 65 -4.29 -5.17 -37.93
C LEU A 65 -5.64 -4.73 -38.52
N LEU A 66 -6.71 -4.70 -37.72
CA LEU A 66 -8.02 -4.23 -38.17
C LEU A 66 -8.02 -2.74 -38.52
N ALA A 67 -7.23 -1.92 -37.80
CA ALA A 67 -7.01 -0.51 -38.13
C ALA A 67 -6.27 -0.31 -39.46
N LEU A 68 -5.26 -1.15 -39.76
CA LEU A 68 -4.55 -1.17 -41.05
C LEU A 68 -5.46 -1.60 -42.20
N LEU A 69 -6.32 -2.59 -41.95
CA LEU A 69 -7.27 -3.10 -42.95
C LEU A 69 -8.46 -2.14 -43.19
N GLY A 70 -8.62 -1.10 -42.37
CA GLY A 70 -9.74 -0.17 -42.46
C GLY A 70 -11.07 -0.76 -41.98
N ALA A 71 -11.04 -1.88 -41.24
CA ALA A 71 -12.22 -2.67 -40.88
C ALA A 71 -12.89 -2.12 -39.60
N ALA A 72 -13.44 -0.92 -39.67
CA ALA A 72 -13.94 -0.19 -38.50
C ALA A 72 -15.03 -0.93 -37.71
N ALA A 73 -15.97 -1.61 -38.38
CA ALA A 73 -17.05 -2.35 -37.72
C ALA A 73 -16.53 -3.57 -36.94
N ALA A 74 -15.63 -4.35 -37.54
CA ALA A 74 -15.00 -5.50 -36.88
C ALA A 74 -14.09 -5.04 -35.73
N GLY A 75 -13.31 -3.99 -35.95
CA GLY A 75 -12.48 -3.37 -34.91
C GLY A 75 -13.31 -2.85 -33.74
N ARG A 76 -14.46 -2.24 -34.00
CA ARG A 76 -15.41 -1.79 -32.96
C ARG A 76 -15.98 -2.97 -32.16
N LEU A 77 -16.37 -4.05 -32.82
CA LEU A 77 -16.91 -5.23 -32.15
C LEU A 77 -15.84 -5.87 -31.24
N LEU A 78 -14.64 -6.08 -31.77
CA LEU A 78 -13.52 -6.63 -31.02
C LEU A 78 -13.12 -5.72 -29.85
N ALA A 79 -12.99 -4.41 -30.08
CA ALA A 79 -12.68 -3.45 -29.03
C ALA A 79 -13.78 -3.37 -27.97
N GLY A 80 -15.05 -3.57 -28.36
CA GLY A 80 -16.17 -3.65 -27.43
C GLY A 80 -16.11 -4.90 -26.53
N LEU A 81 -15.75 -6.06 -27.10
CA LEU A 81 -15.53 -7.28 -26.34
C LEU A 81 -14.32 -7.16 -25.40
N ALA A 82 -13.23 -6.56 -25.88
CA ALA A 82 -12.05 -6.30 -25.07
C ALA A 82 -12.36 -5.34 -23.91
N LEU A 83 -13.12 -4.26 -24.17
CA LEU A 83 -13.57 -3.33 -23.13
C LEU A 83 -14.52 -3.98 -22.12
N LEU A 84 -15.36 -4.94 -22.56
CA LEU A 84 -16.18 -5.73 -21.65
C LEU A 84 -15.33 -6.63 -20.75
N GLY A 85 -14.29 -7.27 -21.30
CA GLY A 85 -13.31 -8.02 -20.53
C GLY A 85 -12.56 -7.12 -19.52
N ASP A 86 -12.18 -5.92 -19.94
CA ASP A 86 -11.53 -4.92 -19.07
C ASP A 86 -12.47 -4.44 -17.95
N ILE A 87 -13.78 -4.30 -18.20
CA ILE A 87 -14.77 -4.02 -17.16
C ILE A 87 -14.81 -5.13 -16.11
N CYS A 88 -14.76 -6.39 -16.51
CA CYS A 88 -14.67 -7.51 -15.57
C CYS A 88 -13.37 -7.44 -14.76
N LEU A 89 -12.25 -7.06 -15.38
CA LEU A 89 -10.98 -6.88 -14.69
C LEU A 89 -11.02 -5.69 -13.70
N LEU A 90 -11.60 -4.55 -14.09
CA LEU A 90 -11.80 -3.40 -13.21
C LEU A 90 -12.71 -3.74 -12.02
N LEU A 91 -13.75 -4.55 -12.24
CA LEU A 91 -14.61 -5.04 -11.16
C LEU A 91 -13.82 -5.94 -10.22
N LEU A 92 -13.02 -6.87 -10.75
CA LEU A 92 -12.14 -7.72 -9.94
C LEU A 92 -11.15 -6.89 -9.12
N MET A 93 -10.51 -5.88 -9.72
CA MET A 93 -9.59 -4.98 -9.03
C MET A 93 -10.29 -4.16 -7.94
N ALA A 94 -11.53 -3.74 -8.16
CA ALA A 94 -12.32 -3.03 -7.16
C ALA A 94 -12.65 -3.91 -5.93
N LEU A 95 -12.72 -5.23 -6.12
CA LEU A 95 -12.98 -6.21 -5.06
C LEU A 95 -11.72 -6.74 -4.37
N THR A 96 -10.55 -6.61 -5.00
CA THR A 96 -9.30 -7.22 -4.53
C THR A 96 -8.26 -6.16 -4.21
N ALA A 97 -7.39 -5.83 -5.16
CA ALA A 97 -6.39 -4.79 -5.03
C ALA A 97 -6.25 -4.05 -6.37
N PRO A 98 -6.11 -2.71 -6.37
CA PRO A 98 -5.95 -1.98 -7.61
C PRO A 98 -4.52 -2.07 -8.16
N CYS A 99 -4.40 -2.20 -9.48
CA CYS A 99 -3.12 -2.22 -10.19
C CYS A 99 -3.00 -1.04 -11.14
N VAL A 100 -1.96 -0.22 -10.94
CA VAL A 100 -1.69 0.98 -11.75
C VAL A 100 -1.45 0.60 -13.22
N SER A 101 -0.66 -0.45 -13.47
CA SER A 101 -0.35 -0.89 -14.82
C SER A 101 -1.60 -1.40 -15.56
N CYS A 102 -2.51 -2.09 -14.85
CA CYS A 102 -3.81 -2.49 -15.41
C CYS A 102 -4.70 -1.28 -15.71
N LEU A 103 -4.68 -0.22 -14.89
CA LEU A 103 -5.40 1.02 -15.18
C LEU A 103 -4.89 1.72 -16.44
N VAL A 104 -3.57 1.72 -16.67
CA VAL A 104 -3.00 2.25 -17.92
C VAL A 104 -3.52 1.45 -19.12
N VAL A 105 -3.54 0.12 -19.05
CA VAL A 105 -4.10 -0.75 -20.10
C VAL A 105 -5.60 -0.52 -20.30
N ALA A 106 -6.36 -0.32 -19.22
CA ALA A 106 -7.79 0.00 -19.28
C ALA A 106 -8.04 1.27 -20.10
N VAL A 107 -7.21 2.31 -19.92
CA VAL A 107 -7.29 3.54 -20.73
C VAL A 107 -7.04 3.23 -22.21
N PHE A 108 -6.06 2.38 -22.53
CA PHE A 108 -5.82 1.98 -23.93
C PHE A 108 -7.00 1.24 -24.55
N PHE A 109 -7.69 0.37 -23.81
CA PHE A 109 -8.91 -0.28 -24.29
C PHE A 109 -10.04 0.73 -24.55
N ALA A 110 -10.25 1.67 -23.63
CA ALA A 110 -11.26 2.73 -23.79
C ALA A 110 -10.97 3.63 -25.01
N LEU A 111 -9.72 4.07 -25.18
CA LEU A 111 -9.29 4.88 -26.32
C LEU A 111 -9.41 4.11 -27.65
N SER A 112 -9.03 2.84 -27.67
CA SER A 112 -9.18 1.98 -28.86
C SER A 112 -10.64 1.83 -29.26
N TYR A 113 -11.53 1.57 -28.29
CA TYR A 113 -12.96 1.48 -28.53
C TYR A 113 -13.55 2.80 -29.05
N LEU A 114 -13.17 3.94 -28.46
CA LEU A 114 -13.58 5.26 -28.94
C LEU A 114 -13.10 5.53 -30.37
N GLY A 115 -11.85 5.20 -30.69
CA GLY A 115 -11.28 5.38 -32.02
C GLY A 115 -12.05 4.60 -33.10
N PHE A 116 -12.28 3.31 -32.90
CA PHE A 116 -13.08 2.50 -33.86
C PHE A 116 -14.54 2.94 -33.93
N ARG A 117 -15.11 3.37 -32.80
CA ARG A 117 -16.49 3.86 -32.73
C ARG A 117 -16.67 5.20 -33.46
N GLN A 118 -15.67 6.07 -33.50
CA GLN A 118 -15.70 7.31 -34.27
C GLN A 118 -15.49 7.07 -35.76
N ALA A 119 -14.71 6.06 -36.13
CA ALA A 119 -14.42 5.72 -37.53
C ALA A 119 -15.58 4.98 -38.24
N GLU A 120 -16.43 4.25 -37.50
CA GLU A 120 -17.55 3.49 -38.09
C GLU A 120 -18.64 4.40 -38.71
N PRO A 121 -19.13 5.46 -38.04
CA PRO A 121 -20.04 6.44 -38.65
C PRO A 121 -19.43 7.22 -39.81
N ALA A 122 -18.11 7.47 -39.80
CA ALA A 122 -17.42 8.15 -40.89
C ALA A 122 -17.45 7.33 -42.20
N GLN A 123 -17.42 5.99 -42.10
CA GLN A 123 -17.58 5.08 -43.24
C GLN A 123 -19.03 4.90 -43.68
N ALA A 124 -19.99 5.07 -42.77
CA ALA A 124 -21.43 5.00 -43.03
C ALA A 124 -22.02 6.41 -43.23
N ARG A 125 -21.79 7.00 -44.41
CA ARG A 125 -22.31 8.32 -44.85
C ARG A 125 -23.66 8.71 -44.21
N GLY A 126 -23.64 9.79 -43.41
CA GLY A 126 -24.75 10.74 -43.32
C GLY A 126 -25.94 10.39 -42.42
N ARG A 127 -25.76 9.69 -41.30
CA ARG A 127 -26.83 9.59 -40.29
C ARG A 127 -26.35 10.15 -38.97
N ASP A 128 -26.86 11.33 -38.63
CA ASP A 128 -26.69 12.03 -37.36
C ASP A 128 -26.81 11.06 -36.19
N SER A 129 -25.65 10.56 -35.75
CA SER A 129 -25.52 9.74 -34.57
C SER A 129 -24.97 10.62 -33.46
N HIS A 130 -25.62 11.76 -33.25
CA HIS A 130 -25.39 12.61 -32.09
C HIS A 130 -25.63 11.76 -30.83
N GLY A 131 -24.55 11.42 -30.14
CA GLY A 131 -24.58 11.20 -28.69
C GLY A 131 -25.30 9.96 -28.16
N ARG A 132 -25.30 8.81 -28.85
CA ARG A 132 -25.70 7.55 -28.16
C ARG A 132 -24.70 7.27 -27.03
N ARG A 133 -25.02 7.62 -25.79
CA ARG A 133 -24.16 7.33 -24.64
C ARG A 133 -23.92 5.82 -24.59
N SER A 134 -22.67 5.37 -24.64
CA SER A 134 -22.37 3.94 -24.54
C SER A 134 -22.47 3.56 -23.08
N VAL A 135 -23.43 2.70 -22.75
CA VAL A 135 -23.59 2.13 -21.40
C VAL A 135 -22.29 1.47 -20.94
N LEU A 136 -21.59 0.81 -21.87
CA LEU A 136 -20.30 0.15 -21.62
C LEU A 136 -19.25 1.15 -21.13
N LEU A 137 -19.14 2.32 -21.78
CA LEU A 137 -18.21 3.37 -21.34
C LEU A 137 -18.63 3.99 -20.01
N TRP A 138 -19.92 4.11 -19.72
CA TRP A 138 -20.38 4.62 -18.42
C TRP A 138 -20.01 3.68 -17.27
N ILE A 139 -20.26 2.37 -17.43
CA ILE A 139 -19.86 1.36 -16.46
C ILE A 139 -18.34 1.37 -16.29
N TRP A 140 -17.60 1.42 -17.39
CA TRP A 140 -16.14 1.51 -17.37
C TRP A 140 -15.65 2.75 -16.61
N VAL A 141 -16.17 3.95 -16.90
CA VAL A 141 -15.78 5.21 -16.22
C VAL A 141 -16.04 5.11 -14.71
N LEU A 142 -17.20 4.55 -14.31
CA LEU A 142 -17.54 4.37 -12.90
C LEU A 142 -16.51 3.47 -12.20
N LEU A 143 -16.25 2.28 -12.74
CA LEU A 143 -15.32 1.32 -12.14
C LEU A 143 -13.87 1.82 -12.18
N PHE A 144 -13.46 2.45 -13.28
CA PHE A 144 -12.15 3.08 -13.41
C PHE A 144 -11.95 4.15 -12.33
N THR A 145 -12.95 5.00 -12.10
CA THR A 145 -12.90 6.04 -11.07
C THR A 145 -12.78 5.45 -9.65
N VAL A 146 -13.52 4.38 -9.35
CA VAL A 146 -13.40 3.67 -8.06
C VAL A 146 -11.98 3.14 -7.87
N ASN A 147 -11.42 2.48 -8.88
CA ASN A 147 -10.06 1.93 -8.80
C ASN A 147 -8.99 3.03 -8.70
N VAL A 148 -9.11 4.13 -9.46
CA VAL A 148 -8.21 5.29 -9.33
C VAL A 148 -8.29 5.88 -7.92
N GLY A 149 -9.48 5.98 -7.34
CA GLY A 149 -9.66 6.40 -5.95
C GLY A 149 -9.00 5.45 -4.95
N ALA A 150 -9.09 4.14 -5.20
CA ALA A 150 -8.43 3.13 -4.38
C ALA A 150 -6.90 3.19 -4.48
N VAL A 151 -6.34 3.37 -5.69
CA VAL A 151 -4.90 3.62 -5.89
C VAL A 151 -4.48 4.89 -5.18
N ALA A 152 -5.22 5.99 -5.36
CA ALA A 152 -4.90 7.25 -4.72
C ALA A 152 -4.86 7.07 -3.19
N ARG A 153 -5.80 6.32 -2.61
CA ARG A 153 -5.81 6.00 -1.18
C ARG A 153 -4.62 5.14 -0.76
N SER A 154 -4.20 4.15 -1.56
CA SER A 154 -3.05 3.30 -1.22
C SER A 154 -1.71 4.01 -1.37
N GLN A 155 -1.62 4.98 -2.28
CA GLN A 155 -0.41 5.78 -2.52
C GLN A 155 -0.25 6.96 -1.58
N THR A 156 -1.33 7.33 -0.88
CA THR A 156 -1.27 8.43 0.05
C THR A 156 -0.56 8.04 1.33
N GLU A 157 0.77 8.21 1.35
CA GLU A 157 1.60 8.07 2.55
C GLU A 157 1.03 8.87 3.73
N VAL A 158 1.14 8.32 4.93
CA VAL A 158 0.80 9.07 6.15
C VAL A 158 1.67 10.33 6.24
N TRP A 159 1.07 11.43 6.69
CA TRP A 159 1.74 12.73 6.72
C TRP A 159 2.43 12.96 8.08
N PRO A 160 3.77 12.96 8.15
CA PRO A 160 4.47 13.32 9.37
C PRO A 160 4.50 14.85 9.54
N ILE A 161 4.51 15.33 10.80
CA ILE A 161 4.61 16.77 11.08
C ILE A 161 6.04 17.30 10.87
N MET A 162 7.05 16.42 10.97
CA MET A 162 8.46 16.72 10.71
C MET A 162 8.96 15.84 9.56
N GLY A 163 9.88 16.35 8.74
CA GLY A 163 10.29 15.76 7.46
C GLY A 163 11.08 14.43 7.50
N ALA A 164 10.92 13.60 8.54
CA ALA A 164 11.69 12.37 8.77
C ALA A 164 10.79 11.12 8.83
N GLY A 165 9.75 11.02 7.98
CA GLY A 165 8.78 9.92 8.02
C GLY A 165 9.29 8.54 7.60
N ASP A 166 10.36 8.50 6.80
CA ASP A 166 10.84 7.27 6.16
C ASP A 166 12.05 6.62 6.86
N GLU A 167 12.81 7.37 7.67
CA GLU A 167 13.98 6.84 8.40
C GLU A 167 13.66 6.46 9.86
N ALA A 168 12.47 6.80 10.36
CA ALA A 168 12.08 6.50 11.73
C ALA A 168 11.61 5.04 11.90
N THR A 169 12.19 4.35 12.87
CA THR A 169 11.78 2.97 13.23
C THR A 169 10.44 2.91 13.95
N VAL A 170 10.02 4.02 14.57
CA VAL A 170 8.74 4.12 15.30
C VAL A 170 7.93 5.29 14.76
N ARG A 171 6.67 5.03 14.38
CA ARG A 171 5.70 6.07 14.04
C ARG A 171 4.73 6.25 15.20
N MET A 172 4.70 7.45 15.76
CA MET A 172 3.76 7.84 16.82
C MET A 172 2.64 8.70 16.24
N PHE A 173 1.43 8.17 16.23
CA PHE A 173 0.22 8.90 15.88
C PHE A 173 -0.38 9.54 17.12
N PHE A 174 -0.65 10.85 17.06
CA PHE A 174 -1.00 11.62 18.25
C PHE A 174 -2.05 12.71 18.00
N SER A 175 -2.79 13.04 19.05
CA SER A 175 -3.71 14.19 19.11
C SER A 175 -3.16 15.22 20.11
N PRO A 176 -3.08 16.52 19.75
CA PRO A 176 -2.63 17.57 20.67
C PRO A 176 -3.51 17.72 21.93
N SER A 177 -4.77 17.27 21.88
CA SER A 177 -5.68 17.33 23.02
C SER A 177 -5.62 16.09 23.91
N CYS A 178 -4.94 15.02 23.50
CA CYS A 178 -4.78 13.81 24.32
C CYS A 178 -3.65 13.99 25.35
N PRO A 179 -3.93 13.86 26.67
CA PRO A 179 -2.91 14.01 27.71
C PRO A 179 -1.76 13.00 27.59
N SER A 180 -2.08 11.73 27.30
CA SER A 180 -1.07 10.67 27.11
C SER A 180 -0.20 10.92 25.89
N CYS A 181 -0.75 11.52 24.82
CA CYS A 181 0.03 11.94 23.66
C CYS A 181 1.03 13.05 24.02
N ARG A 182 0.63 14.00 24.87
CA ARG A 182 1.50 15.10 25.29
C ARG A 182 2.67 14.59 26.11
N GLU A 183 2.42 13.67 27.04
CA GLU A 183 3.49 13.04 27.82
C GLU A 183 4.43 12.23 26.92
N GLY A 184 3.88 11.43 26.00
CA GLY A 184 4.68 10.68 25.03
C GLY A 184 5.55 11.58 24.17
N ILE A 185 5.06 12.74 23.74
CA ILE A 185 5.87 13.72 22.97
C ILE A 185 6.96 14.34 23.84
N ASN A 186 6.68 14.71 25.10
CA ASN A 186 7.71 15.26 25.99
C ASN A 186 8.86 14.28 26.20
N ILE A 187 8.57 12.98 26.28
CA ILE A 187 9.57 11.92 26.47
C ILE A 187 10.31 11.62 25.15
N LEU A 188 9.58 11.54 24.03
CA LEU A 188 10.12 11.04 22.76
C LEU A 188 10.66 12.16 21.85
N SER A 189 10.34 13.43 22.11
CA SER A 189 10.83 14.54 21.30
C SER A 189 12.35 14.64 21.40
N GLY A 190 13.04 14.69 20.26
CA GLY A 190 14.51 14.71 20.19
C GLY A 190 15.15 13.34 19.96
N HIS A 191 14.39 12.25 19.99
CA HIS A 191 14.85 10.95 19.51
C HIS A 191 14.73 10.87 17.98
N VAL A 192 15.84 10.55 17.30
CA VAL A 192 15.90 10.46 15.82
C VAL A 192 15.10 9.28 15.25
N ASP A 193 14.78 8.29 16.09
CA ASP A 193 14.12 7.05 15.68
C ASP A 193 12.58 7.14 15.68
N VAL A 194 12.00 8.30 16.03
CA VAL A 194 10.55 8.47 16.18
C VAL A 194 10.02 9.57 15.25
N ALA A 195 9.10 9.18 14.36
CA ALA A 195 8.35 10.11 13.52
C ALA A 195 6.96 10.38 14.12
N PHE A 196 6.54 11.64 14.10
CA PHE A 196 5.31 12.09 14.75
C PHE A 196 4.24 12.45 13.72
N TYR A 197 3.07 11.82 13.85
CA TYR A 197 1.94 11.92 12.92
C TYR A 197 0.72 12.50 13.62
N PRO A 198 0.43 13.78 13.44
CA PRO A 198 -0.70 14.43 14.10
C PRO A 198 -2.02 13.99 13.46
N LEU A 199 -3.04 13.82 14.29
CA LEU A 199 -4.43 13.62 13.86
C LEU A 199 -5.39 14.43 14.74
N ALA A 200 -6.58 14.69 14.20
CA ALA A 200 -7.60 15.46 14.91
C ALA A 200 -8.59 14.50 15.57
N GLU A 201 -8.69 14.57 16.90
CA GLU A 201 -9.85 14.04 17.61
C GLU A 201 -11.00 15.04 17.53
N ASN A 202 -10.67 16.34 17.65
CA ASN A 202 -11.62 17.45 17.65
C ASN A 202 -11.19 18.54 16.65
N ASP A 203 -12.13 19.43 16.26
CA ASP A 203 -11.82 20.56 15.36
C ASP A 203 -10.75 21.52 15.91
N ASN A 204 -10.64 21.61 17.23
CA ASN A 204 -9.61 22.43 17.88
C ASN A 204 -8.19 21.95 17.54
N ASP A 205 -7.99 20.63 17.43
CA ASP A 205 -6.69 20.02 17.18
C ASP A 205 -6.09 20.48 15.86
N VAL A 206 -6.94 20.74 14.85
CA VAL A 206 -6.50 21.26 13.55
C VAL A 206 -5.78 22.60 13.72
N TYR A 207 -6.31 23.49 14.56
CA TYR A 207 -5.70 24.80 14.81
C TYR A 207 -4.44 24.68 15.67
N LYS A 208 -4.44 23.77 16.66
CA LYS A 208 -3.24 23.48 17.45
C LYS A 208 -2.10 22.98 16.56
N VAL A 209 -2.37 22.03 15.67
CA VAL A 209 -1.36 21.52 14.71
C VAL A 209 -0.92 22.59 13.72
N ALA A 210 -1.84 23.44 13.24
CA ALA A 210 -1.48 24.57 12.37
C ALA A 210 -0.50 25.51 13.09
N GLN A 211 -0.71 25.79 14.37
CA GLN A 211 0.20 26.60 15.17
C GLN A 211 1.51 25.89 15.47
N MET A 212 1.47 24.60 15.82
CA MET A 212 2.68 23.79 16.01
C MET A 212 3.57 23.85 14.78
N ARG A 213 3.00 23.71 13.58
CA ARG A 213 3.75 23.77 12.33
C ARG A 213 4.48 25.10 12.15
N ARG A 214 3.81 26.23 12.44
CA ARG A 214 4.45 27.55 12.38
C ARG A 214 5.61 27.69 13.36
N LEU A 215 5.49 27.09 14.55
CA LEU A 215 6.55 27.12 15.57
C LEU A 215 7.71 26.21 15.19
N LEU A 216 7.43 25.03 14.64
CA LEU A 216 8.44 24.12 14.08
C LEU A 216 9.19 24.77 12.91
N ASP A 217 8.47 25.45 12.00
CA ASP A 217 9.07 26.19 10.89
C ASP A 217 9.94 27.36 11.38
N ALA A 218 9.67 27.89 12.59
CA ALA A 218 10.49 28.89 13.27
C ALA A 218 11.70 28.30 14.02
N GLY A 219 11.91 26.98 13.96
CA GLY A 219 13.04 26.28 14.57
C GLY A 219 12.81 25.78 16.00
N MET A 220 11.58 25.85 16.53
CA MET A 220 11.23 25.31 17.84
C MET A 220 11.22 23.78 17.81
N ASN A 221 11.55 23.12 18.93
CA ASN A 221 11.40 21.67 19.04
C ASN A 221 9.92 21.27 19.21
N LEU A 222 9.61 19.98 18.99
CA LEU A 222 8.24 19.50 18.96
C LEU A 222 7.51 19.64 20.31
N ALA A 223 8.18 19.38 21.43
CA ALA A 223 7.57 19.47 22.76
C ALA A 223 7.20 20.92 23.13
N GLU A 224 8.11 21.86 22.87
CA GLU A 224 7.85 23.30 23.07
C GLU A 224 6.74 23.80 22.14
N ALA A 225 6.79 23.42 20.86
CA ALA A 225 5.76 23.79 19.89
C ALA A 225 4.38 23.27 20.31
N LEU A 226 4.31 22.03 20.81
CA LEU A 226 3.08 21.45 21.33
C LEU A 226 2.57 22.22 22.56
N ALA A 227 3.46 22.54 23.51
CA ALA A 227 3.09 23.27 24.72
C ALA A 227 2.51 24.66 24.40
N GLN A 228 3.15 25.41 23.51
CA GLN A 228 2.69 26.75 23.13
C GLN A 228 1.42 26.72 22.26
N SER A 229 1.20 25.65 21.49
CA SER A 229 0.00 25.51 20.66
C SER A 229 -1.29 25.25 21.44
N GLN A 230 -1.23 24.87 22.73
CA GLN A 230 -2.42 24.54 23.52
C GLN A 230 -3.40 25.71 23.68
N ASN A 231 -2.88 26.94 23.66
CA ASN A 231 -3.65 28.16 23.91
C ASN A 231 -4.05 28.89 22.61
N VAL A 232 -4.14 28.18 21.48
CA VAL A 232 -4.43 28.82 20.19
C VAL A 232 -5.85 29.38 20.14
N ALA A 233 -6.00 30.60 19.62
CA ALA A 233 -7.30 31.20 19.37
C ALA A 233 -7.95 30.56 18.14
N VAL A 234 -9.18 30.06 18.28
CA VAL A 234 -9.94 29.43 17.19
C VAL A 234 -10.45 30.51 16.21
N PRO A 235 -10.06 30.46 14.92
CA PRO A 235 -10.59 31.36 13.90
C PRO A 235 -12.11 31.17 13.74
N ARG A 236 -12.87 32.27 13.75
CA ARG A 236 -14.34 32.24 13.56
C ARG A 236 -14.72 32.60 12.11
N GLY A 237 -15.85 32.06 11.65
CA GLY A 237 -16.42 32.36 10.33
C GLY A 237 -15.58 31.79 9.18
N LEU A 238 -15.52 32.50 8.05
CA LEU A 238 -14.87 32.05 6.81
C LEU A 238 -13.35 31.81 6.96
N ALA A 239 -12.70 32.38 7.98
CA ALA A 239 -11.29 32.12 8.27
C ALA A 239 -11.02 30.63 8.62
N SER A 240 -12.04 29.91 9.12
CA SER A 240 -11.97 28.47 9.38
C SER A 240 -11.92 27.61 8.10
N LEU A 241 -12.30 28.18 6.95
CA LEU A 241 -12.37 27.54 5.63
C LEU A 241 -11.19 27.91 4.73
N SER A 242 -10.11 28.48 5.28
CA SER A 242 -8.94 28.80 4.46
C SER A 242 -8.35 27.54 3.81
N PRO A 243 -7.83 27.64 2.58
CA PRO A 243 -7.36 26.49 1.80
C PRO A 243 -6.25 25.72 2.53
N ASP A 244 -5.35 26.42 3.25
CA ASP A 244 -4.30 25.79 4.05
C ASP A 244 -4.86 24.94 5.20
N LEU A 245 -5.92 25.43 5.87
CA LEU A 245 -6.61 24.70 6.93
C LEU A 245 -7.39 23.49 6.39
N LEU A 246 -8.03 23.61 5.22
CA LEU A 246 -8.69 22.49 4.56
C LEU A 246 -7.68 21.42 4.14
N TRP A 247 -6.53 21.83 3.60
CA TRP A 247 -5.44 20.92 3.26
C TRP A 247 -4.88 20.22 4.51
N LEU A 248 -4.72 20.95 5.61
CA LEU A 248 -4.29 20.37 6.88
C LEU A 248 -5.31 19.36 7.43
N ARG A 249 -6.61 19.67 7.37
CA ARG A 249 -7.68 18.73 7.74
C ARG A 249 -7.60 17.44 6.93
N PHE A 250 -7.39 17.56 5.61
CA PHE A 250 -7.24 16.40 4.75
C PHE A 250 -6.03 15.54 5.14
N LYS A 251 -4.88 16.15 5.44
CA LYS A 251 -3.69 15.45 5.93
C LYS A 251 -3.94 14.73 7.27
N MET A 252 -4.55 15.40 8.23
CA MET A 252 -4.88 14.81 9.54
C MET A 252 -5.95 13.72 9.43
N LEU A 253 -6.89 13.86 8.49
CA LEU A 253 -7.89 12.83 8.18
C LEU A 253 -7.24 11.58 7.59
N ARG A 254 -6.22 11.73 6.73
CA ARG A 254 -5.42 10.60 6.22
C ARG A 254 -4.72 9.85 7.36
N ASN A 255 -4.07 10.58 8.27
CA ASN A 255 -3.43 9.97 9.44
C ASN A 255 -4.44 9.23 10.31
N LYS A 256 -5.61 9.84 10.56
CA LYS A 256 -6.70 9.21 11.29
C LYS A 256 -7.18 7.93 10.61
N ALA A 257 -7.45 7.98 9.30
CA ALA A 257 -7.89 6.83 8.54
C ALA A 257 -6.89 5.67 8.57
N HIS A 258 -5.59 5.97 8.60
CA HIS A 258 -4.53 4.97 8.74
C HIS A 258 -4.59 4.24 10.09
N VAL A 259 -4.72 4.99 11.19
CA VAL A 259 -4.86 4.42 12.55
C VAL A 259 -6.06 3.48 12.63
N PHE A 260 -7.21 3.90 12.06
CA PHE A 260 -8.41 3.05 12.00
C PHE A 260 -8.21 1.79 11.15
N SER A 261 -7.53 1.88 9.99
CA SER A 261 -7.24 0.71 9.17
C SER A 261 -6.25 -0.26 9.81
N ALA A 262 -5.36 0.23 10.68
CA ALA A 262 -4.46 -0.59 11.47
C ALA A 262 -5.14 -1.27 12.68
N GLY A 263 -6.45 -1.06 12.87
CA GLY A 263 -7.25 -1.68 13.93
C GLY A 263 -7.25 -0.92 15.27
N ALA A 264 -6.55 0.22 15.35
CA ALA A 264 -6.56 1.07 16.53
C ALA A 264 -7.68 2.12 16.46
N GLN A 265 -8.31 2.40 17.61
CA GLN A 265 -9.37 3.41 17.71
C GLN A 265 -9.03 4.58 18.62
N THR A 266 -7.88 4.54 19.29
CA THR A 266 -7.45 5.53 20.27
C THR A 266 -6.00 5.93 20.03
N VAL A 267 -5.65 7.13 20.52
CA VAL A 267 -4.29 7.65 20.52
C VAL A 267 -3.75 7.80 21.95
N PRO A 268 -2.43 7.69 22.18
CA PRO A 268 -1.37 7.52 21.18
C PRO A 268 -1.35 6.12 20.57
N PHE A 269 -1.12 6.04 19.26
CA PHE A 269 -0.93 4.79 18.54
C PHE A 269 0.51 4.71 18.02
N PHE A 270 1.16 3.58 18.27
CA PHE A 270 2.55 3.34 17.88
C PHE A 270 2.63 2.22 16.86
N GLU A 271 3.31 2.48 15.76
CA GLU A 271 3.62 1.51 14.72
C GLU A 271 5.14 1.36 14.61
N TYR A 272 5.61 0.13 14.63
CA TYR A 272 7.04 -0.19 14.56
C TYR A 272 7.36 -0.72 13.16
N HIS A 273 8.28 -0.06 12.46
CA HIS A 273 8.80 -0.51 11.16
C HIS A 273 10.26 -0.94 11.30
N GLY A 274 10.57 -2.15 10.82
CA GLY A 274 11.91 -2.74 10.85
C GLY A 274 12.06 -3.89 11.85
N LEU A 275 13.18 -4.63 11.77
CA LEU A 275 13.54 -5.59 12.81
C LEU A 275 13.68 -4.80 14.12
N PRO A 276 12.95 -5.18 15.20
CA PRO A 276 13.05 -4.46 16.46
C PRO A 276 14.51 -4.31 16.85
N GLY A 277 14.98 -3.08 17.12
CA GLY A 277 16.39 -2.83 17.47
C GLY A 277 16.89 -3.65 18.66
N MET A 278 15.97 -4.25 19.42
CA MET A 278 16.23 -5.30 20.40
C MET A 278 16.96 -6.51 19.81
N LEU A 279 16.63 -6.97 18.60
CA LEU A 279 17.29 -8.09 17.92
C LEU A 279 18.72 -7.71 17.50
N VAL A 280 18.93 -6.50 17.00
CA VAL A 280 20.27 -5.99 16.65
C VAL A 280 21.13 -5.83 17.91
N LYS A 281 20.59 -5.24 18.97
CA LYS A 281 21.31 -5.01 20.23
C LYS A 281 21.58 -6.30 21.01
N GLN A 282 20.70 -7.30 20.89
CA GLN A 282 20.89 -8.64 21.46
C GLN A 282 21.91 -9.45 20.66
N GLN A 283 21.98 -9.26 19.34
CA GLN A 283 23.02 -9.83 18.48
C GLN A 283 24.40 -9.19 18.76
N GLU A 284 24.45 -7.87 18.96
CA GLU A 284 25.68 -7.17 19.39
C GLU A 284 26.12 -7.58 20.80
N ARG A 285 25.18 -7.77 21.74
CA ARG A 285 25.49 -8.33 23.07
C ARG A 285 25.97 -9.77 22.99
N ARG A 286 25.35 -10.63 22.17
CA ARG A 286 25.83 -12.00 21.92
C ARG A 286 27.22 -12.03 21.30
N GLN A 287 27.52 -11.12 20.37
CA GLN A 287 28.86 -10.99 19.78
C GLN A 287 29.89 -10.47 20.79
N ARG A 288 29.52 -9.54 21.67
CA ARG A 288 30.40 -9.09 22.78
C ARG A 288 30.56 -10.12 23.90
N GLN A 289 29.63 -11.06 24.06
CA GLN A 289 29.66 -12.13 25.07
C GLN A 289 30.28 -13.43 24.56
N SER A 290 30.92 -13.44 23.39
CA SER A 290 31.83 -14.53 22.99
C SER A 290 33.28 -14.13 23.27
N PRO A 291 33.82 -14.36 24.48
CA PRO A 291 35.25 -14.46 24.67
C PRO A 291 35.71 -15.82 24.12
N GLY A 292 36.73 -15.79 23.28
CA GLY A 292 37.27 -16.98 22.62
C GLY A 292 37.71 -18.07 23.61
N SER A 293 37.34 -19.30 23.28
CA SER A 293 37.85 -20.50 23.92
C SER A 293 38.81 -21.22 22.98
N VAL A 294 40.08 -20.83 23.09
CA VAL A 294 41.28 -21.67 23.20
C VAL A 294 41.54 -22.75 22.13
N SER A 295 42.71 -22.58 21.51
CA SER A 295 43.47 -23.49 20.67
C SER A 295 43.79 -24.86 21.28
N ASP A 296 43.95 -25.84 20.37
CA ASP A 296 44.91 -26.96 20.38
C ASP A 296 45.40 -27.54 21.71
N GLN A 297 45.02 -28.80 21.99
CA GLN A 297 45.98 -29.87 22.32
C GLN A 297 45.39 -31.29 22.16
N THR A 298 45.80 -31.89 21.06
CA THR A 298 46.21 -33.27 20.73
C THR A 298 46.19 -34.39 21.80
N GLU A 299 45.77 -35.58 21.32
CA GLU A 299 46.13 -36.97 21.69
C GLU A 299 45.45 -37.68 22.88
N GLY A 300 44.79 -38.83 22.59
CA GLY A 300 44.42 -39.83 23.60
C GLY A 300 43.17 -40.70 23.34
N ARG A 301 43.19 -41.50 22.28
CA ARG A 301 42.27 -42.58 21.84
C ARG A 301 41.84 -43.60 22.95
N PRO A 302 40.94 -44.59 22.70
CA PRO A 302 39.47 -44.52 22.66
C PRO A 302 38.77 -45.55 23.60
N GLY A 303 37.45 -45.40 23.84
CA GLY A 303 36.62 -46.46 24.43
C GLY A 303 35.14 -46.27 24.11
N VAL A 304 34.62 -47.13 23.24
CA VAL A 304 33.22 -47.29 22.76
C VAL A 304 33.01 -48.83 22.73
N PRO A 305 31.82 -49.48 22.75
CA PRO A 305 30.43 -48.99 22.58
C PRO A 305 29.32 -49.60 23.48
N ALA A 306 28.10 -49.03 23.30
CA ALA A 306 26.76 -49.66 23.22
C ALA A 306 26.15 -50.29 24.49
N ALA A 307 24.83 -50.33 24.72
CA ALA A 307 23.70 -50.34 23.80
C ALA A 307 22.35 -50.05 24.53
N GLN A 308 21.29 -49.86 23.73
CA GLN A 308 19.86 -50.16 24.00
C GLN A 308 18.93 -49.09 24.60
N SER A 309 18.08 -48.53 23.72
CA SER A 309 16.66 -48.21 23.97
C SER A 309 15.80 -49.50 23.84
N PRO A 310 14.45 -49.54 23.99
CA PRO A 310 13.45 -48.47 24.24
C PRO A 310 12.29 -48.88 25.21
N VAL A 311 11.24 -48.05 25.22
CA VAL A 311 9.80 -48.34 25.53
C VAL A 311 9.25 -47.70 26.82
N LEU A 312 8.09 -47.06 26.63
CA LEU A 312 7.32 -46.11 27.45
C LEU A 312 5.96 -46.78 27.84
N PRO A 313 5.01 -46.08 28.49
CA PRO A 313 4.67 -45.91 29.94
C PRO A 313 3.33 -46.67 30.28
N PRO A 314 2.38 -46.30 31.20
CA PRO A 314 2.24 -45.12 32.08
C PRO A 314 1.63 -45.28 33.51
N SER A 315 1.71 -44.14 34.23
CA SER A 315 0.82 -43.55 35.26
C SER A 315 0.56 -44.25 36.60
N ASP A 316 0.95 -43.59 37.71
CA ASP A 316 -0.01 -42.87 38.58
C ASP A 316 0.66 -42.08 39.73
N GLN A 317 0.19 -40.82 39.87
CA GLN A 317 -0.06 -40.02 41.10
C GLN A 317 1.06 -39.52 42.06
N ALA A 318 0.99 -38.18 42.22
CA ALA A 318 1.08 -37.37 43.46
C ALA A 318 2.42 -36.73 43.91
N ASP A 319 2.42 -35.38 43.85
CA ASP A 319 3.30 -34.32 44.37
C ASP A 319 3.81 -34.45 45.82
N PRO A 320 4.71 -33.57 46.36
CA PRO A 320 5.39 -32.38 45.78
C PRO A 320 6.91 -32.26 46.10
N THR A 321 7.51 -31.16 45.63
CA THR A 321 8.77 -30.49 46.05
C THR A 321 10.03 -30.75 45.21
N GLY A 322 10.64 -29.65 44.73
CA GLY A 322 12.06 -29.61 44.38
C GLY A 322 12.38 -29.23 42.93
N GLN A 323 12.72 -27.95 42.73
CA GLN A 323 13.78 -27.41 41.86
C GLN A 323 14.06 -27.99 40.46
N ALA A 324 14.19 -27.03 39.54
CA ALA A 324 15.11 -26.97 38.41
C ALA A 324 14.74 -27.69 37.11
N GLY A 325 14.72 -26.89 36.04
CA GLY A 325 14.98 -27.31 34.67
C GLY A 325 13.75 -27.72 33.87
N GLN A 326 13.25 -26.82 33.03
CA GLN A 326 12.56 -27.21 31.81
C GLN A 326 12.62 -26.08 30.78
N ASP A 327 13.39 -26.35 29.72
CA ASP A 327 13.17 -25.83 28.38
C ASP A 327 11.71 -26.08 28.00
N ALA A 328 10.89 -25.04 28.09
CA ALA A 328 9.54 -25.02 27.56
C ALA A 328 9.55 -24.19 26.27
N GLY A 329 9.21 -24.86 25.16
CA GLY A 329 9.07 -24.25 23.85
C GLY A 329 8.20 -23.00 23.88
N LEU A 330 8.69 -21.97 23.21
CA LEU A 330 8.00 -20.70 22.99
C LEU A 330 6.63 -20.95 22.34
N PRO A 331 5.52 -20.54 22.96
CA PRO A 331 4.27 -20.35 22.22
C PRO A 331 4.43 -19.05 21.43
N LEU A 332 4.69 -19.17 20.13
CA LEU A 332 4.55 -18.07 19.17
C LEU A 332 3.06 -17.88 18.89
N ASP A 333 2.35 -17.24 19.81
CA ASP A 333 1.12 -16.54 19.48
C ASP A 333 1.47 -15.09 19.12
N PRO A 334 1.04 -14.57 17.95
CA PRO A 334 1.26 -13.18 17.60
C PRO A 334 0.42 -12.31 18.54
N GLN A 335 1.06 -11.75 19.58
CA GLN A 335 0.44 -10.73 20.41
C GLN A 335 0.15 -9.50 19.57
N VAL A 336 -1.13 -9.37 19.20
CA VAL A 336 -1.74 -8.10 18.80
C VAL A 336 -1.48 -7.09 19.92
N ALA A 337 -0.99 -5.92 19.53
CA ALA A 337 -0.53 -4.84 20.39
C ALA A 337 -1.44 -4.58 21.61
N GLY A 338 -0.81 -4.56 22.79
CA GLY A 338 -1.48 -4.59 24.09
C GLY A 338 -2.31 -3.36 24.44
N GLN A 339 -3.50 -3.63 24.98
CA GLN A 339 -4.20 -2.75 25.90
C GLN A 339 -3.60 -2.93 27.30
N CYS A 340 -2.77 -1.99 27.74
CA CYS A 340 -2.39 -1.88 29.14
C CYS A 340 -3.49 -1.11 29.89
N GLY A 341 -4.56 -1.82 30.25
CA GLY A 341 -5.66 -1.31 31.08
C GLY A 341 -5.80 -2.13 32.35
N GLY A 342 -4.84 -2.03 33.27
CA GLY A 342 -4.89 -2.74 34.55
C GLY A 342 -4.02 -2.05 35.63
N PRO A 343 -4.38 -2.17 36.93
CA PRO A 343 -3.76 -1.42 38.03
C PRO A 343 -2.37 -1.92 38.48
N THR A 344 -1.73 -2.85 37.76
CA THR A 344 -0.39 -3.35 38.11
C THR A 344 0.66 -2.92 37.08
N PRO A 345 1.79 -2.33 37.51
CA PRO A 345 2.87 -1.95 36.59
C PRO A 345 3.59 -3.20 36.05
N CYS A 346 3.93 -3.16 34.76
CA CYS A 346 4.70 -4.22 34.09
C CYS A 346 6.19 -4.15 34.51
N PRO A 347 6.88 -5.31 34.57
CA PRO A 347 8.27 -5.44 35.03
C PRO A 347 9.30 -4.75 34.14
#